data_AF-A0A3P5WWA5-F1
#
_entry.id   AF-A0A3P5WWA5-F1
#
_cell.length_a   1.000
_cell.length_b   1.000
_cell.length_c   1.000
_cell.angle_alpha   90.00
_cell.angle_beta   90.00
_cell.angle_gamma   90.00
#
_symmetry.space_group_name_H-M   'P 1'
#
loop_
_entity.id
_entity.type
_entity.pdbx_description
1 polymer ?
#
loop_
_entity_poly.entity_id
_entity_poly.type
_entity_poly.pdbx_seq_one_letter_code
_entity_poly.pdbx_strand_id
1 'polypeptide(L)'
;MAHSQFDTFLAEATQRDTVAETSLDRDRLYGLYTSWCFINQHAPGPESSFWAAMKGRVTPGRNGLRMKGPAATNYIMASFPGLV
;
A
#
# COMPACT_ATOMS: atom_id res chain seq x y z
N MET A 1 18.97 11.65 -0.23
CA MET A 1 18.73 10.29 -0.77
C MET A 1 17.46 10.34 -1.63
N ALA A 2 17.46 9.76 -2.83
CA ALA A 2 16.23 9.65 -3.61
C ALA A 2 15.31 8.61 -2.93
N HIS A 3 14.37 9.09 -2.12
CA HIS A 3 13.29 8.24 -1.63
C HIS A 3 12.55 7.73 -2.86
N SER A 4 12.55 6.41 -3.08
CA SER A 4 11.79 5.84 -4.20
C SER A 4 10.31 6.10 -3.94
N GLN A 5 9.49 6.24 -4.98
CA GLN A 5 8.03 6.37 -4.83
C GLN A 5 7.41 5.29 -3.92
N PHE A 6 8.02 4.11 -3.88
CA PHE A 6 7.67 3.00 -2.99
C PHE A 6 7.93 3.28 -1.50
N ASP A 7 9.01 3.99 -1.17
CA ASP A 7 9.34 4.35 0.21
C ASP A 7 8.38 5.44 0.71
N THR A 8 8.05 6.42 -0.14
CA THR A 8 7.03 7.44 0.16
C THR A 8 5.65 6.81 0.33
N PHE A 9 5.26 5.93 -0.60
CA PHE A 9 4.04 5.13 -0.48
C PHE A 9 3.99 4.37 0.85
N LEU A 10 5.06 3.69 1.22
CA LEU A 10 5.12 2.94 2.47
C LEU A 10 5.01 3.87 3.69
N ALA A 11 5.58 5.07 3.65
CA ALA A 11 5.52 6.02 4.76
C ALA A 11 4.14 6.69 4.90
N GLU A 12 3.47 6.99 3.78
CA GLU A 12 2.20 7.72 3.78
C GLU A 12 0.97 6.80 3.84
N ALA A 13 0.98 5.73 3.05
CA ALA A 13 -0.17 4.84 2.88
C ALA A 13 -0.11 3.61 3.81
N THR A 14 1.07 3.27 4.33
CA THR A 14 1.21 2.13 5.25
C THR A 14 1.83 2.55 6.58
N GLN A 15 1.57 1.77 7.61
CA GLN A 15 2.26 1.91 8.89
C GLN A 15 2.71 0.53 9.34
N ARG A 16 3.96 0.45 9.81
CA ARG A 16 4.45 -0.73 10.53
C ARG A 16 3.80 -0.73 11.90
N ASP A 17 2.91 -1.68 12.10
CA ASP A 17 2.30 -2.03 13.37
C ASP A 17 2.90 -3.38 13.79
N THR A 18 3.87 -3.33 14.71
CA THR A 18 4.52 -4.52 15.27
C THR A 18 3.62 -5.29 16.22
N VAL A 19 2.46 -4.72 16.59
CA VAL A 19 1.47 -5.31 17.50
C VAL A 19 0.35 -5.99 16.71
N ALA A 20 0.09 -5.54 15.48
CA ALA A 20 -0.92 -6.16 14.63
C ALA A 20 -0.47 -7.53 14.13
N GLU A 21 -1.17 -8.58 14.57
CA GLU A 21 -1.03 -9.92 14.01
C GLU A 21 -1.58 -10.06 12.58
N THR A 22 -2.25 -9.02 12.08
CA THR A 22 -2.86 -9.02 10.74
C THR A 22 -1.94 -8.38 9.71
N SER A 23 -1.57 -9.15 8.70
CA SER A 23 -0.80 -8.70 7.55
C SER A 23 -1.71 -8.15 6.46
N LEU A 24 -1.22 -7.14 5.74
CA LEU A 24 -1.81 -6.70 4.48
C LEU A 24 -1.56 -7.75 3.39
N ASP A 25 -2.64 -8.29 2.82
CA ASP A 25 -2.58 -9.20 1.66
C ASP A 25 -1.98 -8.52 0.44
N ARG A 26 -1.45 -9.33 -0.50
CA ARG A 26 -0.82 -8.83 -1.72
C ARG A 26 -1.77 -7.96 -2.55
N ASP A 27 -2.97 -8.46 -2.84
CA ASP A 27 -3.99 -7.71 -3.58
C ASP A 27 -4.35 -6.38 -2.91
N ARG A 28 -4.54 -6.38 -1.58
CA ARG A 28 -4.86 -5.16 -0.82
C ARG A 28 -3.73 -4.14 -0.84
N LEU A 29 -2.49 -4.61 -0.74
CA LEU A 29 -1.32 -3.74 -0.78
C LEU A 29 -1.15 -3.10 -2.17
N TYR A 30 -1.36 -3.86 -3.24
CA TYR A 30 -1.32 -3.32 -4.60
C TYR A 30 -2.49 -2.35 -4.87
N GLY A 31 -3.70 -2.68 -4.44
CA GLY A 31 -4.85 -1.77 -4.56
C GLY A 31 -4.70 -0.47 -3.75
N LEU A 32 -4.02 -0.53 -2.61
CA LEU A 32 -3.64 0.66 -1.86
C LEU A 32 -2.60 1.50 -2.61
N TYR A 33 -1.63 0.85 -3.25
CA TYR A 33 -0.62 1.52 -4.07
C TYR A 33 -1.24 2.23 -5.28
N THR A 34 -2.17 1.58 -6.00
CA THR A 34 -2.87 2.22 -7.12
C THR A 34 -3.69 3.43 -6.66
N SER A 35 -4.36 3.31 -5.51
CA SER A 35 -5.09 4.44 -4.87
C SER A 35 -4.16 5.58 -4.49
N TRP A 36 -3.00 5.28 -3.89
CA TRP A 36 -2.00 6.28 -3.54
C TRP A 36 -1.41 6.96 -4.78
N CYS A 37 -1.13 6.18 -5.84
CA CYS A 37 -0.70 6.71 -7.14
C CYS A 37 -1.72 7.68 -7.72
N PHE A 38 -3.02 7.34 -7.67
CA PHE A 38 -4.09 8.21 -8.16
C PHE A 38 -4.14 9.56 -7.41
N ILE A 39 -4.06 9.53 -6.07
CA ILE A 39 -4.07 10.74 -5.23
C ILE A 39 -2.85 11.62 -5.49
N ASN A 40 -1.67 11.01 -5.64
CA ASN A 40 -0.41 11.71 -5.85
C ASN A 40 -0.09 11.97 -7.34
N GLN A 41 -1.05 11.72 -8.24
CA GLN A 41 -0.89 11.89 -9.69
C GLN A 41 0.30 11.13 -10.29
N HIS A 42 0.65 9.98 -9.71
CA HIS A 42 1.66 9.06 -10.23
C HIS A 42 1.03 7.99 -11.12
N ALA A 43 1.76 7.54 -12.13
CA ALA A 43 1.36 6.38 -12.93
C ALA A 43 1.66 5.08 -12.15
N PRO A 44 0.64 4.24 -11.85
CA PRO A 44 0.88 2.93 -11.26
C PRO A 44 1.63 2.05 -12.28
N GLY A 45 2.78 1.52 -11.85
CA GLY A 45 3.54 0.54 -12.62
C GLY A 45 2.93 -0.86 -12.53
N PRO A 46 3.40 -1.81 -13.35
CA PRO A 46 2.93 -3.18 -13.30
C PRO A 46 3.21 -3.82 -11.94
N GLU A 47 2.30 -4.68 -11.51
CA GLU A 47 2.34 -5.36 -10.21
C GLU A 47 3.67 -6.10 -9.99
N SER A 48 4.24 -6.69 -11.04
CA SER A 48 5.54 -7.37 -11.00
C SER A 48 6.69 -6.43 -10.61
N SER A 49 6.74 -5.22 -11.16
CA SER A 49 7.74 -4.21 -10.77
C SER A 49 7.53 -3.72 -9.35
N PHE A 50 6.27 -3.55 -8.95
CA PHE A 50 5.94 -3.20 -7.56
C PHE A 50 6.44 -4.29 -6.60
N TRP A 51 6.11 -5.56 -6.83
CA TRP A 51 6.59 -6.65 -5.98
C TRP A 51 8.10 -6.83 -5.99
N ALA A 52 8.75 -6.60 -7.12
CA ALA A 52 10.21 -6.60 -7.20
C ALA A 52 10.82 -5.54 -6.26
N ALA A 53 10.26 -4.32 -6.25
CA ALA A 53 10.69 -3.26 -5.33
C ALA A 53 10.34 -3.57 -3.86
N MET A 54 9.23 -4.26 -3.62
CA MET A 54 8.73 -4.58 -2.28
C MET A 54 9.39 -5.80 -1.64
N LYS A 55 10.02 -6.69 -2.43
CA LYS A 55 10.68 -7.92 -1.95
C LYS A 55 11.74 -7.67 -0.86
N GLY A 56 12.38 -6.51 -0.86
CA GLY A 56 13.35 -6.10 0.18
C GLY A 56 12.78 -5.20 1.28
N ARG A 57 11.50 -4.78 1.18
CA ARG A 57 10.87 -3.79 2.06
C ARG A 57 9.75 -4.38 2.91
N VAL A 58 9.10 -5.44 2.40
CA VAL A 58 7.90 -6.06 2.95
C VAL A 58 8.10 -7.56 3.01
N THR A 59 7.99 -8.13 4.21
CA THR A 59 8.13 -9.57 4.43
C THR A 59 6.81 -10.29 4.07
N PRO A 60 6.80 -11.26 3.15
CA PRO A 60 5.61 -12.04 2.86
C PRO A 60 5.17 -12.84 4.10
N GLY A 61 3.88 -12.75 4.46
CA GLY A 61 3.25 -13.53 5.54
C GLY A 61 3.25 -12.88 6.92
N ARG A 62 4.19 -11.97 7.22
CA ARG A 62 4.19 -11.15 8.44
C ARG A 62 4.84 -9.80 8.17
N ASN A 63 4.15 -8.97 7.40
CA ASN A 63 4.63 -7.63 7.11
C ASN A 63 4.33 -6.64 8.25
N GLY A 64 3.38 -6.96 9.14
CA GLY A 64 2.91 -6.04 10.19
C GLY A 64 2.47 -4.70 9.60
N LEU A 65 2.05 -4.69 8.34
CA LEU A 65 1.65 -3.45 7.67
C LEU A 65 0.15 -3.27 7.85
N ARG A 66 -0.23 -2.07 8.27
CA ARG A 66 -1.62 -1.61 8.25
C ARG A 66 -1.81 -0.51 7.24
N MET A 67 -2.99 -0.48 6.64
CA MET A 67 -3.42 0.60 5.76
C MET A 67 -3.62 1.86 6.60
N LYS A 68 -3.04 2.97 6.18
CA LYS A 68 -3.16 4.27 6.84
C LYS A 68 -3.32 5.38 5.81
N GLY A 69 -3.90 6.50 6.24
CA GLY A 69 -3.87 7.74 5.49
C GLY A 69 -4.93 7.80 4.37
N PRO A 70 -4.87 8.86 3.54
CA PRO A 70 -5.90 9.16 2.55
C PRO A 70 -6.08 8.05 1.51
N ALA A 71 -4.98 7.37 1.15
CA ALA A 71 -5.01 6.25 0.22
C ALA A 71 -5.79 5.05 0.76
N ALA A 72 -5.71 4.80 2.08
CA ALA A 72 -6.48 3.73 2.72
C ALA A 72 -7.98 4.01 2.69
N THR A 73 -8.36 5.25 2.99
CA THR A 73 -9.75 5.70 2.88
C THR A 73 -10.26 5.59 1.45
N ASN A 74 -9.48 6.06 0.47
CA ASN A 74 -9.84 5.96 -0.94
C ASN A 74 -9.97 4.50 -1.41
N TYR A 75 -9.07 3.62 -0.95
CA TYR A 75 -9.16 2.18 -1.25
C TYR A 75 -10.41 1.54 -0.67
N ILE A 76 -10.78 1.88 0.57
CA ILE A 76 -12.03 1.39 1.19
C ILE A 76 -13.24 1.89 0.39
N MET A 77 -13.28 3.17 0.03
CA MET A 77 -14.35 3.73 -0.80
C MET A 77 -14.43 3.07 -2.19
N ALA A 78 -13.28 2.84 -2.82
CA ALA A 78 -13.21 2.21 -4.14
C ALA A 78 -13.56 0.71 -4.12
N SER A 79 -13.19 0.00 -3.05
CA SER A 79 -13.42 -1.44 -2.91
C SER A 79 -14.82 -1.77 -2.36
N PHE A 80 -15.43 -0.83 -1.62
CA PHE A 80 -16.77 -0.98 -1.04
C PHE A 80 -17.68 0.19 -1.42
N PRO A 81 -18.08 0.30 -2.70
CA PRO A 81 -18.95 1.38 -3.17
C PRO A 81 -20.40 1.33 -2.62
N GLY A 82 -20.73 0.36 -1.76
CA GLY A 82 -22.09 0.09 -1.26
C GLY A 82 -22.28 0.23 0.25
N LEU A 83 -21.33 0.81 0.99
CA LEU A 83 -21.53 1.11 2.41
C LEU A 83 -22.13 2.53 2.57
N VAL A 84 -23.37 2.69 2.13
CA VAL A 84 -24.22 3.87 2.37
C VAL A 84 -25.60 3.39 2.83
#